data_AF-A0A1H0ZMH2-F1
#
_entry.id   AF-A0A1H0ZMH2-F1
#
_cell.length_a   1.000
_cell.length_b   1.000
_cell.length_c   1.000
_cell.angle_alpha   90.00
_cell.angle_beta   90.00
_cell.angle_gamma   90.00
#
_symmetry.space_group_name_H-M   'P 1'
#
loop_
_entity.id
_entity.type
_entity.pdbx_description
1 polymer ?
#
loop_
_entity_poly.entity_id
_entity_poly.type
_entity_poly.pdbx_seq_one_letter_code
_entity_poly.pdbx_strand_id
1 'polypeptide(L)'
;MTTRVERSFRGISERLAIRYLTNLGGEQVDDDTVDGPDGTWSATLSSESVDIGPSLSLTEVTVVFEGEEEALEELVEDFARKAMRAGG
;
A
#
# COMPACT_ATOMS: atom_id res chain seq x y z
N MET A 1 0.77 -21.09 1.81
CA MET A 1 -0.40 -20.65 2.61
C MET A 1 -0.61 -19.18 2.29
N THR A 2 -1.85 -18.72 2.14
CA THR A 2 -2.13 -17.30 1.90
C THR A 2 -2.08 -16.53 3.21
N THR A 3 -1.27 -15.47 3.25
CA THR A 3 -1.04 -14.58 4.38
C THR A 3 -1.68 -13.22 4.11
N ARG A 4 -2.07 -12.51 5.17
CA ARG A 4 -2.61 -11.15 5.11
C ARG A 4 -1.74 -10.21 5.94
N VAL A 5 -1.32 -9.10 5.34
CA VAL A 5 -0.51 -8.07 5.99
C VAL A 5 -1.20 -6.72 5.82
N GLU A 6 -1.45 -6.01 6.91
CA GLU A 6 -2.06 -4.68 6.89
C GLU A 6 -1.07 -3.62 7.39
N ARG A 7 -0.94 -2.51 6.65
CA ARG A 7 -0.04 -1.40 7.00
C ARG A 7 -0.66 -0.06 6.64
N SER A 8 -0.44 0.93 7.49
CA SER A 8 -0.92 2.31 7.27
C SER A 8 0.25 3.26 7.06
N PHE A 9 0.09 4.17 6.11
CA PHE A 9 1.12 5.10 5.65
C PHE A 9 0.57 6.52 5.63
N ARG A 10 1.26 7.44 6.31
CA ARG A 10 0.85 8.84 6.42
C ARG A 10 1.61 9.72 5.42
N GLY A 11 0.95 10.77 4.95
CA GLY A 11 1.57 11.77 4.08
C GLY A 11 1.71 11.31 2.62
N ILE A 12 1.05 10.23 2.23
CA ILE A 12 0.91 9.79 0.83
C ILE A 12 -0.57 9.75 0.44
N SER A 13 -0.85 9.84 -0.86
CA SER A 13 -2.20 9.64 -1.39
C SER A 13 -2.39 8.21 -1.89
N GLU A 14 -3.63 7.75 -1.96
CA GLU A 14 -4.00 6.45 -2.53
C GLU A 14 -3.50 6.28 -3.97
N ARG A 15 -3.64 7.32 -4.80
CA ARG A 15 -3.08 7.39 -6.16
C ARG A 15 -1.57 7.13 -6.19
N LEU A 16 -0.83 7.65 -5.20
CA LEU A 16 0.62 7.45 -5.12
C LEU A 16 0.95 6.03 -4.67
N ALA A 17 0.18 5.48 -3.73
CA ALA A 17 0.29 4.09 -3.29
C ALA A 17 0.03 3.10 -4.44
N ILE A 18 -1.06 3.28 -5.20
CA ILE A 18 -1.35 2.50 -6.41
C ILE A 18 -0.17 2.58 -7.39
N ARG A 19 0.34 3.80 -7.67
CA ARG A 19 1.51 3.97 -8.53
C ARG A 19 2.73 3.19 -8.03
N TYR A 20 2.94 3.08 -6.72
CA TYR A 20 4.07 2.32 -6.18
C TYR A 20 3.87 0.82 -6.37
N LEU A 21 2.68 0.30 -6.08
CA LEU A 21 2.33 -1.10 -6.31
C LEU A 21 2.48 -1.47 -7.80
N THR A 22 2.04 -0.59 -8.72
CA THR A 22 2.22 -0.83 -10.15
C THR A 22 3.70 -0.79 -10.59
N ASN A 23 4.53 0.02 -9.94
CA ASN A 23 5.98 0.01 -10.20
C ASN A 23 6.68 -1.23 -9.65
N LEU A 24 6.05 -1.95 -8.72
CA LEU A 24 6.51 -3.22 -8.17
C LEU A 24 5.97 -4.42 -8.97
N GLY A 25 5.39 -4.17 -10.15
CA GLY A 25 4.90 -5.20 -11.06
C GLY A 25 3.42 -5.50 -10.92
N GLY A 26 2.69 -4.78 -10.07
CA GLY A 26 1.24 -4.91 -9.99
C GLY A 26 0.49 -4.26 -11.16
N GLU A 27 -0.75 -4.70 -11.37
CA GLU A 27 -1.71 -4.12 -12.31
C GLU A 27 -2.93 -3.63 -11.53
N GLN A 28 -3.35 -2.38 -11.77
CA GLN A 28 -4.55 -1.85 -11.15
C GLN A 28 -5.78 -2.49 -11.81
N VAL A 29 -6.53 -3.28 -11.04
CA VAL A 29 -7.70 -4.03 -11.51
C VAL A 29 -9.03 -3.39 -11.09
N ASP A 30 -9.00 -2.51 -10.08
CA ASP A 30 -10.12 -1.68 -9.63
C ASP A 30 -9.62 -0.31 -9.14
N ASP A 31 -10.53 0.60 -8.79
CA ASP A 31 -10.21 1.95 -8.30
C ASP A 31 -9.26 1.91 -7.09
N ASP A 32 -9.44 0.95 -6.19
CA ASP A 32 -8.70 0.79 -4.93
C ASP A 32 -7.92 -0.53 -4.83
N THR A 33 -7.84 -1.31 -5.92
CA THR A 33 -7.28 -2.66 -5.89
C THR A 33 -6.20 -2.86 -6.96
N VAL A 34 -5.07 -3.44 -6.55
CA VAL A 34 -3.93 -3.77 -7.41
C VAL A 34 -3.59 -5.25 -7.24
N ASP A 35 -3.53 -6.00 -8.34
CA ASP A 35 -3.11 -7.40 -8.33
C ASP A 35 -1.66 -7.55 -8.79
N GLY A 36 -0.95 -8.45 -8.14
CA GLY A 36 0.38 -8.87 -8.52
C GLY A 36 0.39 -9.76 -9.77
N PRO A 37 1.56 -9.94 -10.39
CA PRO A 37 1.71 -10.79 -11.57
C PRO A 37 1.20 -12.21 -11.26
N ASP A 38 0.45 -12.77 -12.21
CA ASP A 38 -0.16 -14.10 -12.13
C ASP A 38 -1.05 -14.33 -10.88
N GLY A 39 -1.53 -13.26 -10.23
CA GLY A 39 -2.36 -13.35 -9.02
C GLY A 39 -1.59 -13.80 -7.77
N THR A 40 -0.27 -13.64 -7.76
CA THR A 40 0.62 -14.00 -6.63
C THR A 40 0.31 -13.23 -5.35
N TRP A 41 -0.18 -12.00 -5.50
CA TRP A 41 -0.66 -11.16 -4.41
C TRP A 41 -1.77 -10.23 -4.89
N SER A 42 -2.51 -9.65 -3.96
CA SER A 42 -3.46 -8.57 -4.17
C SER A 42 -3.29 -7.52 -3.08
N ALA A 43 -3.54 -6.26 -3.41
CA ALA A 43 -3.50 -5.15 -2.47
C ALA A 43 -4.76 -4.30 -2.61
N THR A 44 -5.54 -4.20 -1.53
CA THR A 44 -6.68 -3.28 -1.42
C THR A 44 -6.29 -2.07 -0.57
N LEU A 45 -6.68 -0.88 -1.02
CA LEU A 45 -6.34 0.38 -0.40
C LEU A 45 -7.57 1.06 0.18
N SER A 46 -7.38 1.80 1.26
CA SER A 46 -8.36 2.76 1.75
C SER A 46 -7.64 3.99 2.28
N SER A 47 -8.33 5.12 2.34
CA SER A 47 -7.72 6.36 2.83
C SER A 47 -8.67 7.18 3.70
N GLU A 48 -8.09 7.81 4.71
CA GLU A 48 -8.80 8.71 5.62
C GLU A 48 -7.92 9.92 6.00
N SER A 49 -8.54 10.96 6.54
CA SER A 49 -7.83 12.11 7.11
C SER A 49 -7.70 11.92 8.61
N VAL A 50 -6.46 11.89 9.11
CA VAL A 50 -6.15 11.70 10.54
C VAL A 50 -5.47 12.92 11.11
N ASP A 51 -5.86 13.32 12.32
CA ASP A 51 -5.18 14.38 13.06
C ASP A 51 -3.84 13.89 13.62
N ILE A 52 -2.77 14.64 13.36
CA ILE A 52 -1.42 14.38 13.89
C ILE A 52 -0.94 15.48 14.84
N GLY A 53 -1.88 16.31 15.32
CA GLY A 53 -1.61 17.38 16.26
C GLY A 53 -2.83 18.28 16.44
N PRO A 54 -2.68 19.41 17.16
CA PRO A 54 -3.82 20.27 17.50
C PRO A 54 -4.44 21.01 16.30
N SER A 55 -3.76 21.07 15.16
CA SER A 55 -4.22 21.85 14.00
C SER A 55 -3.78 21.27 12.65
N LEU A 56 -3.23 20.06 12.62
CA LEU A 56 -2.68 19.45 11.41
C LEU A 56 -3.29 18.06 11.23
N SER A 57 -3.85 17.84 10.04
CA SER A 57 -4.28 16.53 9.59
C SER A 57 -3.42 16.07 8.40
N LEU A 58 -3.26 14.76 8.27
CA LEU A 58 -2.65 14.12 7.11
C LEU A 58 -3.61 13.10 6.51
N THR A 59 -3.42 12.82 5.23
CA THR A 59 -3.95 11.60 4.65
C THR A 59 -3.19 10.41 5.23
N GLU A 60 -3.92 9.43 5.72
CA GLU A 60 -3.44 8.09 6.03
C GLU A 60 -4.03 7.13 5.01
N VAL A 61 -3.16 6.35 4.36
CA VAL A 61 -3.55 5.28 3.44
C VAL A 61 -3.27 3.96 4.12
N THR A 62 -4.30 3.12 4.27
CA THR A 62 -4.15 1.74 4.71
C THR A 62 -4.09 0.84 3.49
N VAL A 63 -3.11 -0.06 3.46
CA VAL A 63 -2.94 -1.06 2.42
C VAL A 63 -3.02 -2.43 3.06
N VAL A 64 -3.92 -3.26 2.54
CA VAL A 64 -4.09 -4.66 2.90
C VAL A 64 -3.50 -5.51 1.79
N PHE A 65 -2.44 -6.25 2.09
CA PHE A 65 -1.78 -7.17 1.19
C PHE A 65 -2.22 -8.60 1.48
N GLU A 66 -2.61 -9.37 0.46
CA GLU A 66 -3.01 -10.77 0.57
C GLU A 66 -2.29 -11.60 -0.50
N GLY A 67 -1.72 -12.74 -0.15
CA GLY A 67 -0.89 -13.51 -1.09
C GLY A 67 0.02 -14.54 -0.43
N GLU A 68 0.97 -15.07 -1.18
CA GLU A 68 1.98 -16.00 -0.66
C GLU A 68 2.96 -15.28 0.28
N GLU A 69 3.29 -15.90 1.42
CA GLU A 69 4.13 -15.27 2.47
C GLU A 69 5.46 -14.73 1.94
N GLU A 70 6.17 -15.51 1.14
CA GLU A 70 7.47 -15.13 0.56
C GLU A 70 7.35 -13.93 -0.39
N ALA A 71 6.27 -13.87 -1.18
CA ALA A 71 6.00 -12.76 -2.08
C ALA A 71 5.60 -11.49 -1.32
N LEU A 72 4.83 -11.64 -0.24
CA LEU A 72 4.38 -10.51 0.57
C LEU A 72 5.50 -9.88 1.40
N GLU A 73 6.44 -10.67 1.92
CA GLU A 73 7.53 -10.14 2.75
C GLU A 73 8.38 -9.12 1.96
N GLU A 74 8.82 -9.50 0.75
CA GLU A 74 9.59 -8.61 -0.14
C GLU A 74 8.75 -7.41 -0.61
N LEU A 75 7.50 -7.64 -1.04
CA LEU A 75 6.59 -6.59 -1.53
C LEU A 75 6.34 -5.51 -0.47
N VAL A 76 6.02 -5.93 0.76
CA VAL A 76 5.69 -5.01 1.86
C VAL A 76 6.92 -4.19 2.23
N GLU A 77 8.10 -4.79 2.28
CA GLU A 77 9.35 -4.07 2.57
C GLU A 77 9.65 -3.01 1.49
N ASP A 78 9.58 -3.39 0.22
CA ASP A 78 9.87 -2.51 -0.91
C ASP A 78 8.87 -1.36 -1.02
N PHE A 79 7.58 -1.65 -0.81
CA PHE A 79 6.53 -0.64 -0.74
C PHE A 79 6.80 0.34 0.41
N ALA A 80 7.05 -0.18 1.62
CA ALA A 80 7.27 0.65 2.80
C ALA A 80 8.51 1.56 2.64
N ARG A 81 9.59 1.03 2.07
CA ARG A 81 10.81 1.80 1.79
C ARG A 81 10.53 2.99 0.87
N LYS A 82 9.64 2.84 -0.11
CA LYS A 82 9.27 3.91 -1.03
C LYS A 82 8.28 4.90 -0.42
N ALA A 83 7.28 4.40 0.31
CA ALA A 83 6.29 5.23 1.00
C ALA A 83 6.94 6.14 2.05
N MET A 84 7.89 5.62 2.85
CA MET A 84 8.60 6.42 3.87
C MET A 84 9.48 7.52 3.26
N ARG A 85 10.10 7.27 2.09
CA ARG A 85 10.91 8.30 1.41
C ARG A 85 10.07 9.43 0.79
N ALA A 86 8.80 9.18 0.51
CA ALA A 86 7.90 10.17 -0.07
C ALA A 86 7.22 11.03 1.00
N GLY A 87 7.10 10.53 2.23
CA GLY A 87 6.54 11.25 3.38
C GLY A 87 7.55 12.11 4.16
N GLY A 88 8.75 12.32 3.62
CA GLY A 88 9.83 13.13 4.20
C GLY A 88 10.22 14.32 3.31
#